data_AF-A0A7C6UR26-F1
#
_entry.id   AF-A0A7C6UR26-F1
#
_cell.length_a   1.000
_cell.length_b   1.000
_cell.length_c   1.000
_cell.angle_alpha   90.00
_cell.angle_beta   90.00
_cell.angle_gamma   90.00
#
_symmetry.space_group_name_H-M   'P 1'
#
loop_
_entity.id
_entity.type
_entity.pdbx_description
1 polymer ?
#
loop_
_entity_poly.entity_id
_entity_poly.type
_entity_poly.pdbx_seq_one_letter_code
_entity_poly.pdbx_strand_id
1 'polypeptide(L)'
;MIHAYGNQPDPQLRKAIWQPGGALNYWHLSNMLSASEADLDNMFDWERRIYDLFELGEVEMDQELRKSYYDEWQLLNAKYLPVIFIAKGMDLSAAQNTVGNVFQTEQGVTVFTPYTVFKR
;
A
#
# COMPACT_ATOMS: atom_id res chain seq x y z
N MET A 1 11.49 7.63 5.04
CA MET A 1 10.16 7.05 5.36
C MET A 1 9.67 6.31 4.14
N ILE A 2 9.06 5.13 4.33
CA ILE A 2 8.39 4.39 3.25
C ILE A 2 7.06 5.10 2.97
N HIS A 3 6.75 5.30 1.69
CA HIS A 3 5.49 5.92 1.26
C HIS A 3 4.79 5.03 0.25
N ALA A 4 3.45 4.97 0.33
CA ALA A 4 2.61 4.30 -0.65
C ALA A 4 1.67 5.31 -1.33
N TYR A 5 1.04 4.89 -2.42
CA TYR A 5 -0.02 5.67 -3.04
C TYR A 5 -1.27 5.70 -2.13
N GLY A 6 -1.84 6.90 -1.94
CA GLY A 6 -3.09 7.11 -1.21
C GLY A 6 -2.91 7.32 0.31
N ASN A 7 -3.79 6.71 1.11
CA ASN A 7 -3.85 6.85 2.56
C ASN A 7 -3.19 5.70 3.34
N GLN A 8 -2.81 4.61 2.66
CA GLN A 8 -2.08 3.53 3.30
C GLN A 8 -0.61 3.94 3.52
N PRO A 9 -0.04 3.67 4.71
CA PRO A 9 1.33 4.07 5.03
C PRO A 9 2.39 3.18 4.37
N ASP A 10 2.03 1.95 4.00
CA ASP A 10 2.98 0.92 3.58
C ASP A 10 2.53 0.27 2.25
N PRO A 11 3.40 0.22 1.22
CA PRO A 11 3.14 -0.43 -0.05
C PRO A 11 2.69 -1.88 0.10
N GLN A 12 3.19 -2.62 1.10
CA GLN A 12 2.84 -4.03 1.32
C GLN A 12 1.34 -4.26 1.49
N LEU A 13 0.62 -3.28 2.04
CA LEU A 13 -0.85 -3.32 2.18
C LEU A 13 -1.58 -3.28 0.83
N ARG A 14 -0.85 -3.05 -0.27
CA ARG A 14 -1.32 -3.07 -1.65
C ARG A 14 -0.79 -4.25 -2.47
N LYS A 15 -0.12 -5.24 -1.84
CA LYS A 15 0.42 -6.44 -2.51
C LYS A 15 -0.60 -7.12 -3.43
N ALA A 16 -1.88 -7.15 -3.03
CA ALA A 16 -2.97 -7.76 -3.79
C ALA A 16 -3.28 -7.10 -5.16
N ILE A 17 -2.71 -5.93 -5.48
CA ILE A 17 -2.81 -5.30 -6.82
C ILE A 17 -1.81 -5.94 -7.79
N TRP A 18 -0.67 -6.38 -7.27
CA TRP A 18 0.53 -6.70 -8.06
C TRP A 18 0.79 -8.19 -8.21
N GLN A 19 0.04 -9.03 -7.50
CA GLN A 19 0.26 -10.47 -7.49
C GLN A 19 -0.96 -11.25 -7.98
N PRO A 20 -0.75 -12.34 -8.73
CA PRO A 20 -1.84 -13.23 -9.14
C PRO A 20 -2.61 -13.78 -7.94
N GLY A 21 -3.92 -13.98 -8.11
CA GLY A 21 -4.81 -14.38 -7.00
C GLY A 21 -5.21 -13.22 -6.08
N GLY A 22 -4.55 -12.07 -6.17
CA GLY A 22 -4.94 -10.86 -5.46
C GLY A 22 -6.27 -10.32 -5.99
N ALA A 23 -7.17 -9.95 -5.07
CA ALA A 23 -8.50 -9.42 -5.41
C ALA A 23 -8.48 -8.16 -6.28
N LEU A 24 -7.33 -7.49 -6.42
CA LEU A 24 -7.14 -6.24 -7.16
C LEU A 24 -6.19 -6.40 -8.38
N ASN A 25 -5.73 -7.61 -8.70
CA ASN A 25 -4.83 -7.87 -9.82
C ASN A 25 -5.61 -7.96 -11.15
N TYR A 26 -6.19 -6.84 -11.59
CA TYR A 26 -7.13 -6.83 -12.72
C TYR A 26 -6.48 -6.81 -14.10
N TRP A 27 -5.18 -6.55 -14.18
CA TRP A 27 -4.50 -6.22 -15.42
C TRP A 27 -3.82 -7.41 -16.10
N HIS A 28 -3.62 -8.54 -15.39
CA HIS A 28 -3.05 -9.76 -15.98
C HIS A 28 -3.59 -11.06 -15.35
N LEU A 29 -4.91 -11.24 -15.40
CA LEU A 29 -5.61 -12.37 -14.76
C LEU A 29 -5.19 -13.76 -15.26
N SER A 30 -4.65 -13.87 -16.48
CA SER A 30 -4.18 -15.15 -17.03
C SER A 30 -3.00 -15.75 -16.28
N ASN A 31 -2.30 -14.97 -15.46
CA ASN A 31 -1.19 -15.46 -14.63
C ASN A 31 -1.65 -16.16 -13.34
N MET A 32 -2.96 -16.24 -13.10
CA MET A 32 -3.52 -16.94 -11.95
C MET A 32 -3.88 -18.39 -12.34
N LEU A 33 -3.01 -19.34 -11.99
CA LEU A 33 -3.26 -20.78 -12.22
C LEU A 33 -4.27 -21.34 -11.21
N SER A 34 -4.15 -20.90 -9.96
CA SER A 34 -5.10 -21.23 -8.89
C SER A 34 -5.15 -20.11 -7.84
N ALA A 35 -5.92 -20.30 -6.76
CA ALA A 35 -5.98 -19.34 -5.66
C ALA A 35 -4.64 -19.10 -4.94
N SER A 36 -3.65 -19.97 -5.13
CA SER A 36 -2.34 -19.88 -4.47
C SER A 36 -1.16 -20.06 -5.42
N GLU A 37 -1.41 -20.20 -6.72
CA GLU A 37 -0.38 -20.50 -7.71
C GLU A 37 -0.39 -19.46 -8.83
N ALA A 38 0.79 -18.89 -9.08
CA ALA A 38 1.04 -17.90 -10.10
C ALA A 38 1.84 -18.52 -11.24
N ASP A 39 1.41 -18.30 -12.49
CA ASP A 39 2.22 -18.54 -13.68
C ASP A 39 3.21 -17.38 -13.81
N LEU A 40 4.41 -17.58 -13.28
CA LEU A 40 5.45 -16.56 -13.32
C LEU A 40 6.20 -16.52 -14.65
N ASP A 41 6.02 -17.52 -15.53
CA ASP A 41 6.66 -17.58 -16.85
C ASP A 41 5.87 -16.78 -17.88
N ASN A 42 4.55 -16.60 -17.65
CA ASN A 42 3.69 -15.75 -18.46
C ASN A 42 3.68 -14.27 -18.02
N MET A 43 4.45 -13.89 -17.00
CA MET A 43 4.59 -12.50 -16.57
C MET A 43 5.48 -11.68 -17.50
N PHE A 44 5.20 -10.39 -17.64
CA PHE A 44 6.17 -9.47 -18.23
C PHE A 44 7.38 -9.28 -17.30
N ASP A 45 8.55 -8.93 -17.84
CA ASP A 45 9.77 -8.71 -17.03
C ASP A 45 9.55 -7.74 -15.86
N TRP A 46 8.82 -6.66 -16.10
CA TRP A 46 8.53 -5.66 -15.08
C TRP A 46 7.51 -6.16 -14.05
N GLU A 47 6.56 -7.00 -14.46
CA GLU A 47 5.56 -7.61 -13.59
C GLU A 47 6.24 -8.58 -12.63
N ARG A 48 7.10 -9.44 -13.18
CA ARG A 48 7.90 -10.38 -12.40
C ARG A 48 8.80 -9.63 -11.41
N ARG A 49 9.43 -8.53 -11.85
CA ARG A 49 10.24 -7.71 -10.94
C ARG A 49 9.41 -7.11 -9.81
N ILE A 50 8.21 -6.57 -10.09
CA ILE A 50 7.32 -6.08 -9.03
C ILE A 50 6.93 -7.22 -8.08
N TYR A 51 6.57 -8.39 -8.60
CA TYR A 51 6.26 -9.56 -7.78
C TYR A 51 7.40 -9.86 -6.79
N ASP A 52 8.63 -9.94 -7.29
CA ASP A 52 9.82 -10.24 -6.47
C ASP A 52 10.09 -9.14 -5.43
N LEU A 53 9.92 -7.85 -5.77
CA LEU A 53 10.10 -6.73 -4.84
C LEU A 53 9.15 -6.80 -3.64
N PHE A 54 7.91 -7.26 -3.85
CA PHE A 54 6.93 -7.43 -2.77
C PHE A 54 7.19 -8.65 -1.89
N GLU A 55 7.76 -9.73 -2.46
CA GLU A 55 8.23 -10.87 -1.68
C GLU A 55 9.46 -10.50 -0.83
N LEU A 56 10.43 -9.80 -1.42
CA LEU A 56 11.61 -9.30 -0.71
C LEU A 56 11.23 -8.31 0.39
N GLY A 57 10.33 -7.36 0.08
CA GLY A 57 9.85 -6.37 1.05
C GLY A 57 9.04 -6.95 2.22
N GLU A 58 8.50 -8.16 2.10
CA GLU A 58 7.76 -8.84 3.18
C GLU A 58 8.69 -9.37 4.27
N VAL A 59 9.84 -9.93 3.85
CA VAL A 59 10.77 -10.62 4.76
C VAL A 59 11.92 -9.73 5.24
N GLU A 60 12.08 -8.55 4.63
CA GLU A 60 13.16 -7.61 4.95
C GLU A 60 12.94 -6.86 6.28
N MET A 61 13.94 -6.95 7.16
CA MET A 61 13.90 -6.33 8.49
C MET A 61 14.59 -4.97 8.51
N ASP A 62 15.54 -4.74 7.60
CA ASP A 62 16.19 -3.43 7.44
C ASP A 62 15.25 -2.46 6.72
N GLN A 63 14.91 -1.36 7.39
CA GLN A 63 13.96 -0.37 6.87
C GLN A 63 14.50 0.42 5.67
N GLU A 64 15.81 0.66 5.59
CA GLU A 64 16.41 1.36 4.46
C GLU A 64 16.44 0.46 3.22
N LEU A 65 16.81 -0.81 3.41
CA LEU A 65 16.81 -1.79 2.34
C LEU A 65 15.39 -2.07 1.85
N ARG A 66 14.43 -2.26 2.76
CA ARG A 66 13.00 -2.43 2.43
C ARG A 66 12.45 -1.23 1.66
N LYS A 67 12.86 -0.01 2.02
CA LYS A 67 12.49 1.20 1.28
C LYS A 67 13.00 1.15 -0.16
N SER A 68 14.23 0.71 -0.38
CA SER A 68 14.81 0.64 -1.73
C SER A 68 14.00 -0.25 -2.67
N TYR A 69 13.45 -1.37 -2.18
CA TYR A 69 12.58 -2.24 -2.97
C TYR A 69 11.30 -1.54 -3.40
N TYR A 70 10.67 -0.80 -2.48
CA TYR A 70 9.43 -0.08 -2.80
C TYR A 70 9.67 1.17 -3.64
N ASP A 71 10.82 1.84 -3.53
CA ASP A 71 11.22 2.92 -4.43
C ASP A 71 11.33 2.40 -5.87
N GLU A 72 11.91 1.22 -6.06
CA GLU A 72 11.99 0.57 -7.38
C GLU A 72 10.61 0.20 -7.92
N TRP A 73 9.72 -0.35 -7.09
CA TRP A 73 8.34 -0.60 -7.50
C TRP A 73 7.63 0.68 -7.97
N GLN A 74 7.80 1.80 -7.25
CA GLN A 74 7.20 3.07 -7.66
C GLN A 74 7.72 3.53 -9.03
N LEU A 75 9.02 3.38 -9.27
CA LEU A 75 9.65 3.68 -10.56
C LEU A 75 9.07 2.80 -11.68
N LEU A 76 8.96 1.48 -11.45
CA LEU A 76 8.37 0.55 -12.42
C LEU A 76 6.91 0.90 -12.70
N ASN A 77 6.12 1.18 -11.67
CA ASN A 77 4.73 1.58 -11.85
C ASN A 77 4.61 2.90 -12.64
N ALA A 78 5.47 3.89 -12.38
CA ALA A 78 5.49 5.15 -13.10
C ALA A 78 5.92 4.99 -14.57
N LYS A 79 6.76 4.00 -14.87
CA LYS A 79 7.26 3.71 -16.23
C LYS A 79 6.25 2.95 -17.09
N TYR A 80 5.65 1.90 -16.53
CA TYR A 80 4.77 0.98 -17.28
C TYR A 80 3.27 1.32 -17.13
N LEU A 81 2.91 2.11 -16.12
CA LEU A 81 1.55 2.60 -15.85
C LEU A 81 0.44 1.53 -15.93
N PRO A 82 0.61 0.33 -15.37
CA PRO A 82 -0.46 -0.68 -15.37
C PRO A 82 -1.66 -0.23 -14.54
N VAL A 83 -1.42 0.57 -13.49
CA VAL A 83 -2.44 1.19 -12.65
C VAL A 83 -2.10 2.66 -12.43
N ILE A 84 -3.04 3.53 -12.77
CA ILE A 84 -2.92 4.97 -12.59
C ILE A 84 -3.65 5.36 -11.30
N PHE A 85 -2.89 5.78 -10.29
CA PHE A 85 -3.44 6.30 -9.05
C PHE A 85 -3.94 7.73 -9.27
N ILE A 86 -5.27 7.92 -9.30
CA ILE A 86 -5.88 9.20 -9.68
C ILE A 86 -5.86 10.22 -8.55
N ALA A 87 -6.29 9.82 -7.34
CA ALA A 87 -6.41 10.72 -6.22
C ALA A 87 -6.13 10.01 -4.89
N LYS A 88 -5.52 10.73 -3.96
CA LYS A 88 -5.50 10.36 -2.56
C LYS A 88 -6.84 10.78 -1.95
N GLY A 89 -7.62 9.81 -1.48
CA GLY A 89 -8.84 10.09 -0.72
C GLY A 89 -8.51 10.97 0.50
N MET A 90 -9.30 12.02 0.69
CA MET A 90 -9.19 12.88 1.87
C MET A 90 -10.12 12.34 2.94
N ASP A 91 -9.55 11.79 4.01
CA ASP A 91 -10.32 11.34 5.17
C ASP A 91 -10.60 12.55 6.07
N LEU A 92 -11.72 13.25 5.81
CA LEU A 92 -12.18 14.34 6.66
C LEU A 92 -12.85 13.76 7.90
N SER A 93 -12.29 14.05 9.07
CA SER A 93 -12.85 13.70 10.36
C SER A 93 -13.08 14.96 11.18
N ALA A 94 -14.19 14.99 11.90
CA ALA A 94 -14.54 16.10 12.78
C ALA A 94 -14.87 15.55 14.17
N ALA A 95 -14.43 16.26 15.20
CA ALA A 95 -14.81 15.99 16.58
C ALA A 95 -15.42 17.24 17.19
N GLN A 96 -16.37 17.05 18.10
CA GLN A 96 -17.00 18.15 18.82
C GLN A 96 -15.97 18.76 19.78
N ASN A 97 -15.93 20.09 19.91
CA ASN A 97 -15.00 20.79 20.82
C ASN A 97 -15.19 20.42 22.30
N THR A 98 -16.33 19.81 22.65
CA THR A 98 -16.60 19.28 23.98
C THR A 98 -16.02 17.88 24.20
N VAL A 99 -15.37 17.28 23.22
CA VAL A 99 -14.82 15.91 23.33
C VAL A 99 -13.31 16.01 23.57
N GLY A 100 -12.86 15.51 24.73
CA GLY A 100 -11.44 15.37 25.06
C GLY A 100 -10.81 14.13 24.43
N ASN A 101 -9.48 14.03 24.47
CA ASN A 101 -8.69 12.91 23.94
C ASN A 101 -8.77 12.69 22.42
N VAL A 102 -9.05 13.77 21.68
CA VAL A 102 -8.95 13.81 20.21
C VAL A 102 -7.84 14.78 19.82
N PHE A 103 -6.91 14.33 18.99
CA PHE A 103 -5.74 15.10 18.55
C PHE A 103 -5.67 15.13 17.03
N GLN A 104 -5.04 16.15 16.47
CA GLN A 104 -4.65 16.16 15.05
C GLN A 104 -3.12 16.10 14.95
N THR A 105 -2.62 15.23 14.08
CA THR A 105 -1.20 15.19 13.74
C THR A 105 -0.83 16.37 12.83
N GLU A 106 0.46 16.66 12.67
CA GLU A 106 0.96 17.67 11.70
C GLU A 106 0.51 17.39 10.26
N GLN A 107 0.21 16.14 9.95
CA GLN A 107 -0.27 15.70 8.63
C GLN A 107 -1.80 15.82 8.48
N GLY A 108 -2.49 16.40 9.47
CA GLY A 108 -3.93 16.63 9.47
C GLY A 108 -4.77 15.38 9.77
N VAL A 109 -4.15 14.30 10.25
CA VAL A 109 -4.86 13.07 10.60
C VAL A 109 -5.40 13.18 12.02
N THR A 110 -6.70 12.96 12.21
CA THR A 110 -7.30 12.90 13.54
C THR A 110 -6.97 11.56 14.20
N VAL A 111 -6.42 11.61 15.41
CA VAL A 111 -6.03 10.46 16.22
C VAL A 111 -6.85 10.46 17.51
N PHE A 112 -7.43 9.30 17.79
CA PHE A 112 -8.09 9.00 19.06
C PHE A 112 -7.13 8.20 19.92
N THR A 113 -6.98 8.57 21.19
CA THR A 113 -6.23 7.75 22.14
C THR A 113 -7.08 6.56 22.60
N PRO A 114 -6.48 5.43 22.99
CA PRO A 114 -7.21 4.31 23.58
C PRO A 114 -7.82 4.61 24.96
N TYR A 115 -7.55 5.78 25.54
CA TYR A 115 -8.18 6.24 26.79
C TYR A 115 -9.65 6.60 26.58
N THR A 116 -10.42 6.55 27.67
CA THR A 116 -11.83 6.96 27.68
C THR A 116 -11.99 8.34 27.07
N VAL A 117 -12.77 8.42 26.00
CA VAL A 117 -13.22 9.68 25.41
C VAL A 117 -14.20 10.31 26.40
N PHE A 118 -13.95 11.55 26.81
CA PHE A 118 -14.78 12.23 27.82
C PHE A 118 -15.33 13.55 27.28
N LYS A 119 -16.46 13.97 27.84
CA LYS A 119 -16.99 15.31 27.62
C LYS A 119 -16.20 16.28 28.52
N ARG A 120 -15.49 17.22 27.90
CA ARG A 120 -14.82 18.34 28.55
C ARG A 120 -15.85 19.32 29.13
#